data_AF-A0A954ARA5-F1
#
_entry.id   AF-A0A954ARA5-F1
#
_cell.length_a   1.000
_cell.length_b   1.000
_cell.length_c   1.000
_cell.angle_alpha   90.00
_cell.angle_beta   90.00
_cell.angle_gamma   90.00
#
_symmetry.space_group_name_H-M   'P 1'
#
loop_
_entity.id
_entity.type
_entity.pdbx_description
1 polymer ?
#
loop_
_entity_poly.entity_id
_entity_poly.type
_entity_poly.pdbx_seq_one_letter_code
_entity_poly.pdbx_strand_id
1 'polypeptide(L)'
;MQTACGPSKRSDIPQGDEGIVQGDKGRTARRIARILLAIVVAAGAVLAFSPRGVISPDLGTGIGDKAAHAVFAALIGILIAFAMARPKTWLVLAGIFVMAIGVELVQPWFGRGCDFDDGLMTVIGACAGYSFARLVAHGARRAP
;
A
#
# COMPACT_ATOMS: atom_id res chain seq x y z
N MET A 1 20.33 29.63 -68.65
CA MET A 1 20.12 29.85 -67.20
C MET A 1 19.71 28.52 -66.56
N GLN A 2 20.72 27.81 -66.04
CA GLN A 2 20.64 26.80 -64.96
C GLN A 2 20.42 27.57 -63.63
N THR A 3 19.89 27.09 -62.49
CA THR A 3 19.56 25.76 -61.94
C THR A 3 18.63 25.97 -60.72
N ALA A 4 17.91 24.92 -60.35
CA ALA A 4 16.99 24.80 -59.21
C ALA A 4 17.58 25.14 -57.83
N CYS A 5 16.74 25.60 -56.90
CA CYS A 5 16.87 25.33 -55.47
C CYS A 5 15.53 25.62 -54.75
N GLY A 6 14.80 24.57 -54.38
CA GLY A 6 13.66 24.66 -53.46
C GLY A 6 14.03 23.96 -52.16
N PRO A 7 13.87 24.60 -50.98
CA PRO A 7 13.89 23.92 -49.70
C PRO A 7 12.43 23.83 -49.18
N SER A 8 12.00 22.88 -48.37
CA SER A 8 12.57 21.70 -47.75
C SER A 8 11.33 20.98 -47.20
N LYS A 9 11.10 19.72 -47.58
CA LYS A 9 10.06 18.91 -46.93
C LYS A 9 10.49 18.71 -45.48
N ARG A 10 9.86 19.47 -44.58
CA ARG A 10 9.99 19.30 -43.14
C ARG A 10 9.49 17.89 -42.80
N SER A 11 10.43 17.08 -42.33
CA SER A 11 10.27 15.72 -41.85
C SER A 11 9.04 15.56 -40.96
N ASP A 12 8.13 14.69 -41.39
CA ASP A 12 7.14 14.03 -40.54
C ASP A 12 7.91 13.23 -39.48
N ILE A 13 8.10 13.82 -38.29
CA ILE A 13 8.48 13.06 -37.11
C ILE A 13 7.16 12.55 -36.50
N PRO A 14 6.89 11.23 -36.50
CA PRO A 14 5.69 10.71 -35.87
C PRO A 14 5.80 10.92 -34.36
N GLN A 15 5.01 11.86 -33.82
CA GLN A 15 4.80 12.08 -32.38
C GLN A 15 3.94 10.96 -31.73
N GLY A 16 4.06 9.71 -32.21
CA GLY A 16 3.08 8.65 -31.95
C GLY A 16 3.32 7.73 -30.75
N ASP A 17 4.57 7.60 -30.27
CA ASP A 17 4.91 6.48 -29.37
C ASP A 17 5.05 6.82 -27.90
N GLU A 18 5.31 8.08 -27.53
CA GLU A 18 5.53 8.45 -26.12
C GLU A 18 4.25 8.30 -25.28
N GLY A 19 3.08 8.58 -25.85
CA GLY A 19 1.79 8.43 -25.16
C GLY A 19 1.41 6.98 -24.85
N ILE A 20 1.77 6.03 -25.72
CA ILE A 20 1.47 4.60 -25.54
C ILE A 20 2.39 3.99 -24.48
N VAL A 21 3.69 4.31 -24.54
CA VAL A 21 4.70 3.81 -23.59
C VAL A 21 4.48 4.36 -22.17
N GLN A 22 4.03 5.61 -22.03
CA GLN A 22 3.77 6.24 -20.72
C GLN A 22 2.46 5.73 -20.08
N GLY A 23 1.45 5.40 -20.88
CA GLY A 23 0.22 4.76 -20.43
C GLY A 23 0.45 3.35 -19.85
N ASP A 24 1.41 2.61 -20.40
CA ASP A 24 1.68 1.23 -19.97
C ASP A 24 2.51 1.14 -18.68
N LYS A 25 3.50 2.02 -18.51
CA LYS A 25 4.26 2.15 -17.24
C LYS A 25 3.34 2.41 -16.05
N GLY A 26 2.35 3.30 -16.21
CA GLY A 26 1.37 3.61 -15.17
C GLY A 26 0.41 2.47 -14.84
N ARG A 27 0.12 1.56 -15.79
CA ARG A 27 -0.67 0.34 -15.52
C ARG A 27 0.16 -0.71 -14.82
N THR A 28 1.40 -0.92 -15.24
CA THR A 28 2.32 -1.89 -14.64
C THR A 28 2.65 -1.54 -13.20
N ALA A 29 2.97 -0.28 -12.89
CA ALA A 29 3.22 0.17 -11.52
C ALA A 29 2.00 -0.04 -10.60
N ARG A 30 0.78 0.23 -11.09
CA ARG A 30 -0.46 -0.03 -10.33
C ARG A 30 -0.72 -1.51 -10.12
N ARG A 31 -0.39 -2.38 -11.09
CA ARG A 31 -0.48 -3.83 -10.91
C ARG A 31 0.51 -4.32 -9.86
N ILE A 32 1.76 -3.87 -9.93
CA ILE A 32 2.80 -4.21 -8.93
C ILE A 32 2.35 -3.79 -7.53
N ALA A 33 1.87 -2.54 -7.36
CA ALA A 33 1.38 -2.07 -6.06
C ALA A 33 0.21 -2.91 -5.52
N ARG A 34 -0.72 -3.36 -6.39
CA ARG A 34 -1.82 -4.25 -5.98
C ARG A 34 -1.33 -5.63 -5.59
N ILE A 35 -0.35 -6.19 -6.31
CA ILE A 35 0.24 -7.49 -5.98
C ILE A 35 0.97 -7.40 -4.64
N LEU A 36 1.76 -6.34 -4.42
CA LEU A 36 2.43 -6.09 -3.15
C LEU A 36 1.42 -5.93 -2.01
N LEU A 37 0.33 -5.19 -2.23
CA LEU A 37 -0.78 -5.11 -1.28
C LEU A 37 -1.37 -6.49 -0.98
N ALA A 38 -1.62 -7.32 -1.99
CA ALA A 38 -2.17 -8.66 -1.79
C ALA A 38 -1.21 -9.54 -0.96
N ILE A 39 0.09 -9.51 -1.25
CA ILE A 39 1.12 -10.24 -0.49
C ILE A 39 1.16 -9.76 0.97
N VAL A 40 1.13 -8.44 1.17
CA VAL A 40 1.05 -7.78 2.48
C VAL A 40 -0.37 -7.78 3.04
N VAL A 41 -1.32 -8.51 2.48
CA VAL A 41 -2.57 -8.83 3.18
C VAL A 41 -2.54 -10.29 3.57
N ALA A 42 -2.08 -11.16 2.66
CA ALA A 42 -1.89 -12.58 2.91
C ALA A 42 -0.93 -12.85 4.08
N ALA A 43 0.22 -12.18 4.13
CA ALA A 43 1.17 -12.34 5.24
C ALA A 43 0.59 -11.92 6.60
N GLY A 44 -0.39 -11.01 6.60
CA GLY A 44 -1.03 -10.49 7.81
C GLY A 44 -2.15 -11.37 8.27
N ALA A 45 -2.87 -11.95 7.32
CA ALA A 45 -3.81 -13.03 7.61
C ALA A 45 -3.06 -14.20 8.24
N VAL A 46 -1.88 -14.58 7.71
CA VAL A 46 -1.02 -15.60 8.35
C VAL A 46 -0.63 -15.17 9.77
N LEU A 47 -0.19 -13.92 9.97
CA LEU A 47 0.15 -13.42 11.31
C LEU A 47 -1.05 -13.43 12.27
N ALA A 48 -2.20 -12.94 11.82
CA ALA A 48 -3.42 -12.79 12.63
C ALA A 48 -4.10 -14.12 12.95
N PHE A 49 -4.06 -15.09 12.04
CA PHE A 49 -4.72 -16.38 12.24
C PHE A 49 -3.77 -17.49 12.70
N SER A 50 -2.47 -17.21 12.83
CA SER A 50 -1.55 -18.17 13.43
C SER A 50 -1.66 -18.17 14.96
N PRO A 51 -1.49 -19.34 15.59
CA PRO A 51 -1.41 -19.43 17.04
C PRO A 51 -0.32 -18.51 17.60
N ARG A 52 -0.57 -17.96 18.80
CA ARG A 52 0.39 -17.10 19.49
C ARG A 52 1.74 -17.80 19.69
N GLY A 53 2.82 -17.04 19.50
CA GLY A 53 4.19 -17.54 19.69
C GLY A 53 4.78 -18.34 18.53
N VAL A 54 4.03 -18.55 17.44
CA VAL A 54 4.55 -19.28 16.26
C VAL A 54 5.38 -18.38 15.33
N ILE A 55 5.00 -17.10 15.19
CA ILE A 55 5.57 -16.22 14.15
C ILE A 55 6.57 -15.19 14.69
N SER A 56 6.35 -14.65 15.89
CA SER A 56 7.28 -13.70 16.50
C SER A 56 8.00 -14.34 17.68
N PRO A 57 9.35 -14.30 17.73
CA PRO A 57 10.08 -14.64 18.94
C PRO A 57 9.76 -13.59 20.00
N ASP A 58 8.79 -13.89 20.85
CA ASP A 58 8.51 -13.10 22.02
C ASP A 58 9.49 -13.51 23.12
N LEU A 59 10.33 -12.57 23.58
CA LEU A 59 11.30 -12.75 24.65
C LEU A 59 10.62 -12.87 26.05
N GLY A 60 9.41 -13.41 26.10
CA GLY A 60 8.57 -13.49 27.30
C GLY A 60 7.89 -12.18 27.69
N THR A 61 7.81 -11.19 26.79
CA THR A 61 7.33 -9.83 27.10
C THR A 61 5.90 -9.54 26.64
N GLY A 62 5.34 -10.37 25.75
CA GLY A 62 4.09 -10.12 25.04
C GLY A 62 4.19 -9.03 23.96
N ILE A 63 5.34 -8.37 23.80
CA ILE A 63 5.50 -7.20 22.92
C ILE A 63 5.81 -7.62 21.48
N GLY A 64 6.52 -8.72 21.28
CA GLY A 64 6.95 -9.16 19.93
C GLY A 64 5.78 -9.45 18.98
N ASP A 65 4.70 -10.00 19.51
CA ASP A 65 3.47 -10.30 18.76
C ASP A 65 2.69 -9.01 18.43
N LYS A 66 2.54 -8.12 19.42
CA LYS A 66 1.89 -6.80 19.28
C LYS A 66 2.61 -5.88 18.29
N ALA A 67 3.94 -5.86 18.34
CA ALA A 67 4.77 -5.08 17.42
C ALA A 67 4.61 -5.60 15.98
N ALA A 68 4.51 -6.91 15.79
CA ALA A 68 4.27 -7.49 14.47
C ALA A 68 2.92 -7.05 13.89
N HIS A 69 1.85 -7.02 14.69
CA HIS A 69 0.56 -6.45 14.26
C HIS A 69 0.67 -4.99 13.85
N ALA A 70 1.33 -4.16 14.66
CA ALA A 70 1.51 -2.74 14.35
C ALA A 70 2.31 -2.51 13.06
N VAL A 71 3.45 -3.21 12.88
CA VAL A 71 4.29 -3.10 11.68
C VAL A 71 3.52 -3.56 10.45
N PHE A 72 2.83 -4.70 10.56
CA PHE A 72 2.06 -5.24 9.45
C PHE A 72 0.95 -4.29 9.01
N ALA A 73 0.19 -3.79 9.97
CA ALA A 73 -0.88 -2.84 9.71
C ALA A 73 -0.34 -1.53 9.12
N ALA A 74 0.85 -1.07 9.53
CA ALA A 74 1.50 0.09 8.92
C ALA A 74 1.81 -0.12 7.44
N LEU A 75 2.29 -1.30 7.04
CA LEU A 75 2.52 -1.62 5.63
C LEU A 75 1.20 -1.61 4.83
N ILE A 76 0.11 -2.15 5.40
CA ILE A 76 -1.23 -2.05 4.78
C ILE A 76 -1.62 -0.57 4.61
N GLY A 77 -1.48 0.25 5.64
CA GLY A 77 -1.80 1.67 5.60
C GLY A 77 -1.04 2.43 4.51
N ILE A 78 0.26 2.14 4.38
CA ILE A 78 1.13 2.68 3.31
C ILE A 78 0.60 2.26 1.94
N LEU A 79 0.31 0.98 1.76
CA LEU A 79 -0.14 0.44 0.46
C LEU A 79 -1.52 0.98 0.07
N ILE A 80 -2.45 1.15 1.02
CA ILE A 80 -3.75 1.79 0.78
C ILE A 80 -3.55 3.24 0.30
N ALA A 81 -2.65 3.99 0.95
CA ALA A 81 -2.38 5.38 0.58
C ALA A 81 -1.85 5.53 -0.85
N PHE A 82 -1.06 4.57 -1.33
CA PHE A 82 -0.53 4.57 -2.70
C PHE A 82 -1.45 3.91 -3.73
N ALA A 83 -2.24 2.91 -3.34
CA ALA A 83 -3.14 2.19 -4.24
C ALA A 83 -4.40 3.00 -4.59
N MET A 84 -4.86 3.86 -3.67
CA MET A 84 -6.04 4.69 -3.87
C MET A 84 -5.66 6.07 -4.43
N ALA A 85 -6.17 6.41 -5.62
CA ALA A 85 -5.84 7.69 -6.28
C ALA A 85 -6.37 8.92 -5.54
N ARG A 86 -7.58 8.85 -4.95
CA ARG A 86 -8.20 9.92 -4.16
C ARG A 86 -9.10 9.33 -3.06
N PRO A 87 -8.54 8.64 -2.05
CA PRO A 87 -9.34 8.12 -0.96
C PRO A 87 -9.94 9.26 -0.15
N LYS A 88 -11.25 9.18 0.17
CA LYS A 88 -11.80 9.99 1.26
C LYS A 88 -11.21 9.44 2.56
N THR A 89 -10.40 10.23 3.25
CA THR A 89 -9.65 9.78 4.44
C THR A 89 -10.54 9.13 5.49
N TRP A 90 -11.75 9.66 5.72
CA TRP A 90 -12.70 9.07 6.66
C TRP A 90 -13.16 7.65 6.27
N LEU A 91 -13.30 7.34 4.96
CA LEU A 91 -13.63 5.98 4.50
C LEU A 91 -12.47 5.02 4.73
N VAL A 92 -11.23 5.49 4.56
CA VAL A 92 -10.05 4.67 4.82
C VAL A 92 -9.94 4.37 6.32
N LEU A 93 -10.12 5.38 7.17
CA LEU A 93 -10.12 5.18 8.62
C LEU A 93 -11.25 4.23 9.05
N ALA A 94 -12.46 4.43 8.54
CA ALA A 94 -13.58 3.51 8.80
C ALA A 94 -13.24 2.07 8.35
N GLY A 95 -12.64 1.90 7.17
CA GLY A 95 -12.20 0.59 6.67
C GLY A 95 -11.13 -0.06 7.56
N ILE A 96 -10.15 0.71 8.04
CA ILE A 96 -9.13 0.24 9.00
C ILE A 96 -9.79 -0.24 10.30
N PHE A 97 -10.73 0.52 10.85
CA PHE A 97 -11.45 0.14 12.07
C PHE A 97 -12.28 -1.14 11.88
N VAL A 98 -13.03 -1.22 10.78
CA VAL A 98 -13.83 -2.42 10.46
C VAL A 98 -12.94 -3.64 10.28
N MET A 99 -11.79 -3.49 9.61
CA MET A 99 -10.83 -4.57 9.43
C MET A 99 -10.25 -5.02 10.78
N ALA A 100 -9.82 -4.10 11.64
CA ALA A 100 -9.24 -4.43 12.95
C ALA A 100 -10.25 -5.18 13.83
N ILE A 101 -11.50 -4.69 13.92
CA ILE A 101 -12.58 -5.36 14.65
C ILE A 101 -12.89 -6.72 14.03
N GLY A 102 -13.00 -6.79 12.70
CA GLY A 102 -13.31 -8.03 12.00
C GLY A 102 -12.25 -9.11 12.22
N VAL A 103 -10.97 -8.74 12.22
CA VAL A 103 -9.87 -9.67 12.51
C VAL A 103 -9.98 -10.21 13.93
N GLU A 104 -10.15 -9.35 14.94
CA GLU A 104 -10.29 -9.77 16.35
C GLU A 104 -11.50 -10.69 16.56
N LEU A 105 -12.63 -10.37 15.92
CA LEU A 105 -13.80 -11.22 15.99
C LEU A 105 -13.52 -12.60 15.39
N VAL A 106 -12.81 -12.67 14.27
CA VAL A 106 -12.56 -13.94 13.54
C VAL A 106 -11.48 -14.80 14.20
N GLN A 107 -10.52 -14.22 14.91
CA GLN A 107 -9.39 -14.92 15.55
C GLN A 107 -9.76 -16.12 16.47
N PRO A 108 -10.82 -16.06 17.31
CA PRO A 108 -11.32 -17.19 18.10
C PRO A 108 -11.57 -18.48 17.32
N TRP A 109 -12.04 -18.38 16.07
CA TRP A 109 -12.27 -19.55 15.22
C TRP A 109 -10.98 -20.25 14.76
N PHE A 110 -9.82 -19.62 14.95
CA PHE A 110 -8.50 -20.13 14.61
C PHE A 110 -7.67 -20.49 15.86
N GLY A 111 -8.30 -20.60 17.04
CA GLY A 111 -7.61 -20.97 18.28
C GLY A 111 -6.79 -19.84 18.89
N ARG A 112 -7.06 -18.60 18.50
CA ARG A 112 -6.43 -17.39 19.04
C ARG A 112 -7.44 -16.59 19.87
N GLY A 113 -7.02 -16.07 21.02
CA GLY A 113 -7.90 -15.27 21.88
C GLY A 113 -8.23 -13.92 21.23
N CYS A 114 -9.44 -13.41 21.47
CA CYS A 114 -9.76 -12.02 21.15
C CYS A 114 -9.01 -11.12 22.14
N ASP A 115 -8.13 -10.27 21.63
CA ASP A 115 -7.31 -9.38 22.44
C ASP A 115 -7.42 -7.95 21.93
N PHE A 116 -8.02 -7.11 22.76
CA PHE A 116 -8.24 -5.72 22.42
C PHE A 116 -6.92 -5.00 22.09
N ASP A 117 -5.80 -5.40 22.70
CA ASP A 117 -4.50 -4.80 22.44
C ASP A 117 -3.99 -5.11 21.02
N ASP A 118 -4.26 -6.32 20.50
CA ASP A 118 -3.88 -6.73 19.14
C ASP A 118 -4.67 -5.92 18.09
N GLY A 119 -5.97 -5.74 18.34
CA GLY A 119 -6.84 -4.86 17.57
C GLY A 119 -6.39 -3.39 17.61
N LEU A 120 -6.03 -2.88 18.79
CA LEU A 120 -5.56 -1.50 18.96
C LEU A 120 -4.23 -1.25 18.22
N MET A 121 -3.29 -2.18 18.31
CA MET A 121 -2.00 -2.09 17.61
C MET A 121 -2.18 -2.12 16.09
N THR A 122 -3.16 -2.89 15.61
CA THR A 122 -3.56 -2.89 14.20
C THR A 122 -4.07 -1.52 13.75
N VAL A 123 -4.95 -0.88 14.54
CA VAL A 123 -5.45 0.47 14.23
C VAL A 123 -4.32 1.50 14.22
N ILE A 124 -3.46 1.49 15.25
CA ILE A 124 -2.34 2.42 15.40
C ILE A 124 -1.38 2.27 14.22
N GLY A 125 -0.97 1.04 13.92
CA GLY A 125 -0.08 0.73 12.81
C GLY A 125 -0.61 1.25 11.49
N ALA A 126 -1.84 0.87 11.12
CA ALA A 126 -2.45 1.28 9.87
C ALA A 126 -2.63 2.79 9.73
N CYS A 127 -3.05 3.48 10.80
CA CYS A 127 -3.14 4.93 10.81
C CYS A 127 -1.78 5.61 10.63
N ALA A 128 -0.74 5.11 11.32
CA ALA A 128 0.62 5.63 11.24
C ALA A 128 1.20 5.45 9.84
N GLY A 129 1.10 4.25 9.27
CA GLY A 129 1.57 3.96 7.91
C GLY A 129 0.85 4.78 6.84
N TYR A 130 -0.48 4.90 6.94
CA TYR A 130 -1.25 5.75 6.03
C TYR A 130 -0.83 7.21 6.11
N SER A 131 -0.67 7.75 7.33
CA SER A 131 -0.26 9.13 7.55
C SER A 131 1.15 9.39 7.03
N PHE A 132 2.08 8.48 7.28
CA PHE A 132 3.45 8.55 6.76
C PHE A 132 3.48 8.60 5.24
N ALA A 133 2.79 7.68 4.56
CA ALA A 133 2.72 7.65 3.10
C ALA A 133 2.09 8.93 2.53
N ARG A 134 1.07 9.48 3.20
CA ARG A 134 0.46 10.76 2.83
C ARG A 134 1.45 11.92 2.97
N LEU A 135 2.24 11.97 4.04
CA LEU A 135 3.27 13.00 4.24
C LEU A 135 4.35 12.92 3.16
N VAL A 136 4.88 11.71 2.89
CA VAL A 136 5.87 11.48 1.83
C VAL A 136 5.33 11.92 0.47
N ALA A 137 4.09 11.53 0.13
CA ALA A 137 3.46 11.92 -1.12
C ALA A 137 3.19 13.44 -1.21
N HIS A 138 2.97 14.14 -0.09
CA HIS A 138 2.86 15.60 -0.09
C HIS A 138 4.22 16.28 -0.26
N GLY A 139 5.27 15.78 0.39
CA GLY A 139 6.63 16.29 0.23
C GLY A 139 7.13 16.16 -1.20
N ALA A 140 6.92 14.99 -1.82
CA ALA A 140 7.30 14.75 -3.22
C ALA A 140 6.59 15.68 -4.23
N ARG A 141 5.37 16.15 -3.92
CA ARG A 141 4.63 17.11 -4.75
C ARG A 141 5.09 18.57 -4.59
N ARG A 142 5.93 18.86 -3.60
CA ARG A 142 6.42 20.21 -3.28
C ARG A 142 7.91 20.40 -3.62
N ALA A 143 8.58 19.37 -4.13
CA ALA A 143 9.95 19.51 -4.62
C ALA A 143 9.94 20.34 -5.93
N PRO A 144 10.80 21.36 -6.06
CA PRO A 144 10.86 22.26 -7.21
C PRO A 144 11.32 21.58 -8.50
#